data_AF-A0A2M7ECM2-F1
#
_entry.id   AF-A0A2M7ECM2-F1
#
_cell.length_a   1.000
_cell.length_b   1.000
_cell.length_c   1.000
_cell.angle_alpha   90.00
_cell.angle_beta   90.00
_cell.angle_gamma   90.00
#
_symmetry.space_group_name_H-M   'P 1'
#
loop_
_entity.id
_entity.type
_entity.pdbx_description
1 polymer ?
#
loop_
_entity_poly.entity_id
_entity_poly.type
_entity_poly.pdbx_seq_one_letter_code
_entity_poly.pdbx_strand_id
1 'polypeptide(L)'
;MKKVLEKRKDIAFYLKLFPLVKIHPKAYEKSMTIACKKSLALLEDNFAGKKLPPPECKTKEIDENLKLGESLGITGTPAIIFPDGSIAPGVMAAEALISRIDRKP
;
A
#
# COMPACT_ATOMS: atom_id res chain seq x y z
N MET A 1 -0.59 8.92 5.13
CA MET A 1 -2.02 8.62 4.90
C MET A 1 -2.92 9.30 5.94
N LYS A 2 -2.97 8.85 7.21
CA LYS A 2 -3.91 9.41 8.23
C LYS A 2 -3.84 10.94 8.36
N LYS A 3 -2.64 11.50 8.54
CA LYS A 3 -2.41 12.97 8.56
C LYS A 3 -2.90 13.72 7.32
N VAL A 4 -2.88 13.10 6.15
CA VAL A 4 -3.42 13.71 4.91
C VAL A 4 -4.94 13.71 4.96
N LEU A 5 -5.55 12.57 5.33
CA LEU A 5 -7.00 12.41 5.44
C LEU A 5 -7.63 13.24 6.57
N GLU A 6 -6.86 13.66 7.57
CA GLU A 6 -7.30 14.63 8.58
C GLU A 6 -7.47 16.03 7.97
N LYS A 7 -6.59 16.42 7.04
CA LYS A 7 -6.57 17.75 6.42
C LYS A 7 -7.41 17.86 5.14
N ARG A 8 -7.52 16.77 4.37
CA ARG A 8 -8.15 16.72 3.05
C ARG A 8 -9.04 15.50 2.94
N LYS A 9 -10.36 15.72 2.90
CA LYS A 9 -11.40 14.68 2.82
C LYS A 9 -11.72 14.25 1.40
N ASP A 10 -11.28 15.03 0.41
CA ASP A 10 -11.41 14.79 -1.02
C ASP A 10 -10.35 13.84 -1.58
N ILE A 11 -9.32 13.50 -0.80
CA ILE A 11 -8.25 12.58 -1.20
C ILE A 11 -8.62 11.16 -0.82
N ALA A 12 -8.52 10.23 -1.77
CA ALA A 12 -8.64 8.79 -1.55
C ALA A 12 -7.28 8.09 -1.72
N PHE A 13 -7.00 7.12 -0.85
CA PHE A 13 -5.83 6.25 -0.98
C PHE A 13 -6.27 4.85 -1.39
N TYR A 14 -5.74 4.38 -2.52
CA TYR A 14 -5.88 3.00 -2.95
C TYR A 14 -4.61 2.24 -2.61
N LEU A 15 -4.74 1.24 -1.74
CA LEU A 15 -3.59 0.47 -1.26
C LEU A 15 -3.42 -0.79 -2.11
N LYS A 16 -2.22 -0.97 -2.66
CA LYS A 16 -1.79 -2.19 -3.33
C LYS A 16 -0.75 -2.87 -2.45
N LEU A 17 -1.04 -4.10 -2.03
CA LEU A 17 -0.14 -4.85 -1.16
C LEU A 17 1.05 -5.35 -1.97
N PHE A 18 2.26 -5.00 -1.54
CA PHE A 18 3.52 -5.34 -2.22
C PHE A 18 4.50 -5.95 -1.19
N PRO A 19 4.35 -7.25 -0.86
CA PRO A 19 5.13 -7.88 0.20
C PRO A 19 6.59 -8.12 -0.21
N LEU A 20 7.52 -7.39 0.42
CA LEU A 20 8.97 -7.53 0.21
C LEU A 20 9.55 -8.75 0.96
N VAL A 21 9.27 -9.95 0.49
CA VAL A 21 9.59 -11.22 1.19
C VAL A 21 11.08 -11.43 1.50
N LYS A 22 11.99 -10.83 0.73
CA LYS A 22 13.43 -10.92 0.95
C LYS A 22 13.86 -10.33 2.31
N ILE A 23 13.15 -9.30 2.78
CA ILE A 23 13.43 -8.62 4.06
C ILE A 23 12.31 -8.82 5.09
N HIS A 24 11.13 -9.30 4.65
CA HIS A 24 9.99 -9.58 5.50
C HIS A 24 9.38 -10.95 5.14
N PRO A 25 9.95 -12.07 5.62
CA PRO A 25 9.57 -13.42 5.16
C PRO A 25 8.08 -13.77 5.31
N LYS A 26 7.40 -13.18 6.32
CA LYS A 26 5.96 -13.40 6.59
C LYS A 26 5.03 -12.41 5.88
N ALA A 27 5.56 -11.47 5.09
CA ALA A 27 4.74 -10.42 4.49
C ALA A 27 3.74 -10.94 3.47
N TYR A 28 4.07 -12.00 2.72
CA TYR A 28 3.19 -12.58 1.72
C TYR A 28 1.92 -13.16 2.36
N GLU A 29 2.07 -14.03 3.36
CA GLU A 29 0.95 -14.64 4.10
C GLU A 29 0.05 -13.57 4.75
N LYS A 30 0.64 -12.58 5.41
CA LYS A 30 -0.11 -11.45 5.99
C LYS A 30 -0.89 -10.67 4.93
N SER A 31 -0.28 -10.43 3.78
CA SER A 31 -0.92 -9.72 2.67
C SER A 31 -2.07 -10.52 2.09
N MET A 32 -1.93 -11.85 1.98
CA MET A 32 -3.01 -12.76 1.57
C MET A 32 -4.19 -12.69 2.54
N THR A 33 -3.97 -12.73 3.85
CA THR A 33 -5.05 -12.61 4.84
C THR A 33 -5.82 -11.29 4.66
N ILE A 34 -5.09 -10.17 4.52
CA ILE A 34 -5.69 -8.85 4.36
C ILE A 34 -6.46 -8.75 3.04
N ALA A 35 -5.88 -9.21 1.93
CA ALA A 35 -6.51 -9.19 0.60
C ALA A 35 -7.77 -10.06 0.55
N CYS A 36 -7.72 -11.27 1.13
CA CYS A 36 -8.86 -12.17 1.18
C CYS A 36 -10.08 -11.55 1.86
N LYS A 37 -9.88 -10.85 2.98
CA LYS A 37 -10.99 -10.22 3.72
C LYS A 37 -11.29 -8.79 3.27
N LYS A 38 -10.44 -8.21 2.40
CA LYS A 38 -10.46 -6.78 2.03
C LYS A 38 -10.63 -5.86 3.24
N SER A 39 -9.95 -6.19 4.34
CA SER A 39 -10.22 -5.60 5.66
C SER A 39 -9.18 -4.56 6.04
N LEU A 40 -9.63 -3.31 6.15
CA LEU A 40 -8.81 -2.22 6.68
C LEU A 40 -8.43 -2.47 8.15
N ALA A 41 -9.33 -3.09 8.94
CA ALA A 41 -9.04 -3.42 10.33
C ALA A 41 -7.87 -4.40 10.45
N LEU A 42 -7.80 -5.44 9.60
CA LEU A 42 -6.66 -6.37 9.60
C LEU A 42 -5.36 -5.71 9.15
N LEU A 43 -5.45 -4.74 8.23
CA LEU A 43 -4.29 -3.94 7.84
C LEU A 43 -3.77 -3.11 9.02
N GLU A 44 -4.66 -2.45 9.76
CA GLU A 44 -4.31 -1.67 10.95
C GLU A 44 -3.77 -2.54 12.08
N ASP A 45 -4.38 -3.71 12.33
CA ASP A 45 -3.90 -4.67 13.31
C ASP A 45 -2.49 -5.16 12.99
N ASN A 46 -2.18 -5.40 11.70
CA ASN A 46 -0.83 -5.75 11.28
C ASN A 46 0.17 -4.61 11.53
N PHE A 47 -0.21 -3.35 11.26
CA PHE A 47 0.63 -2.19 11.58
C PHE A 47 0.82 -2.00 13.09
N ALA A 48 -0.17 -2.39 13.90
CA ALA A 48 -0.08 -2.41 15.36
C ALA A 48 0.73 -3.60 15.91
N GLY A 49 1.30 -4.45 15.04
CA GLY A 49 2.11 -5.60 15.45
C GLY A 49 1.29 -6.80 15.93
N LYS A 50 -0.04 -6.78 15.78
CA LYS A 50 -0.89 -7.92 16.17
C LYS A 50 -0.70 -9.09 15.21
N LYS A 51 -0.92 -10.30 15.73
CA LYS A 51 -0.93 -11.52 14.93
C LYS A 51 -2.21 -11.55 14.10
N LEU A 52 -2.06 -11.74 12.79
CA LEU A 52 -3.19 -11.97 11.89
C LEU A 52 -3.58 -13.45 11.86
N PRO A 53 -4.85 -13.78 11.59
CA PRO A 53 -5.25 -15.14 11.25
C PRO A 53 -4.58 -15.58 9.94
N PRO A 54 -4.48 -16.90 9.70
CA PRO A 54 -4.03 -17.41 8.41
C PRO A 54 -5.00 -17.01 7.28
N PRO A 55 -4.54 -16.96 6.02
CA PRO A 55 -5.40 -16.65 4.89
C PRO A 55 -6.48 -17.73 4.71
N GLU A 56 -7.73 -17.29 4.56
CA GLU A 56 -8.90 -18.17 4.37
C GLU A 56 -9.23 -18.41 2.88
N CYS A 57 -8.52 -17.76 1.96
CA CYS A 57 -8.77 -17.83 0.53
C CYS A 57 -7.48 -17.91 -0.29
N LYS A 58 -7.64 -18.26 -1.58
CA LYS A 58 -6.62 -18.07 -2.60
C LYS A 58 -7.01 -16.87 -3.46
N THR A 59 -6.05 -16.00 -3.74
CA THR A 59 -6.20 -14.85 -4.64
C THR A 59 -4.91 -14.69 -5.44
N LYS A 60 -5.03 -14.17 -6.67
CA LYS A 60 -3.89 -13.79 -7.51
C LYS A 60 -3.47 -12.35 -7.31
N GLU A 61 -4.25 -11.57 -6.55
CA GLU A 61 -4.06 -10.13 -6.39
C GLU A 61 -2.67 -9.75 -5.89
N ILE A 62 -2.09 -10.53 -4.97
CA ILE A 62 -0.75 -10.27 -4.45
C ILE A 62 0.31 -10.47 -5.53
N ASP A 63 0.23 -11.56 -6.29
CA ASP A 63 1.18 -11.85 -7.36
C ASP A 63 1.05 -10.85 -8.51
N GLU A 64 -0.17 -10.42 -8.83
CA GLU A 64 -0.46 -9.41 -9.84
C GLU A 64 0.07 -8.03 -9.42
N ASN A 65 -0.08 -7.65 -8.15
CA ASN A 65 0.50 -6.42 -7.61
C ASN A 65 2.04 -6.44 -7.66
N LEU A 66 2.66 -7.58 -7.33
CA LEU A 66 4.12 -7.73 -7.43
C LEU A 66 4.60 -7.55 -8.87
N LYS A 67 3.99 -8.25 -9.82
CA LYS A 67 4.31 -8.12 -11.26
C LYS A 67 4.12 -6.70 -11.77
N LEU A 68 3.04 -6.03 -11.37
CA LEU A 68 2.79 -4.65 -11.75
C LEU A 68 3.84 -3.70 -11.15
N GLY A 69 4.18 -3.84 -9.87
CA GLY A 69 5.20 -3.00 -9.27
C GLY A 69 6.57 -3.19 -9.92
N GLU A 70 6.95 -4.45 -10.24
CA GLU A 70 8.17 -4.76 -10.98
C GLU A 70 8.19 -4.09 -12.37
N SER A 71 7.09 -4.16 -13.14
CA SER A 71 7.02 -3.53 -14.47
C SER A 71 7.06 -2.01 -14.42
N LEU A 72 6.64 -1.41 -13.30
CA LEU A 72 6.72 0.03 -13.04
C LEU A 72 8.07 0.45 -12.42
N GLY A 73 9.01 -0.48 -12.21
CA GLY A 73 10.32 -0.19 -11.61
C GLY A 73 10.27 0.07 -10.09
N ILE A 74 9.20 -0.34 -9.41
CA ILE A 74 9.06 -0.20 -7.96
C ILE A 74 9.90 -1.27 -7.27
N THR A 75 10.93 -0.83 -6.53
CA THR A 75 11.87 -1.70 -5.82
C THR A 75 11.69 -1.70 -4.31
N GLY A 76 10.89 -0.78 -3.78
CA GLY A 76 10.70 -0.58 -2.34
C GLY A 76 9.34 -0.01 -2.01
N THR A 77 8.95 -0.16 -0.74
CA THR A 77 7.70 0.39 -0.20
C THR A 77 7.97 1.33 0.98
N PRO A 78 7.15 2.38 1.18
CA PRO A 78 6.03 2.78 0.32
C PRO A 78 6.49 3.36 -1.03
N ALA A 79 5.64 3.26 -2.05
CA ALA A 79 5.75 3.94 -3.33
C ALA A 79 4.39 4.52 -3.69
N ILE A 80 4.34 5.75 -4.19
CA ILE A 80 3.11 6.48 -4.49
C ILE A 80 2.98 6.64 -5.99
N ILE A 81 1.85 6.21 -6.55
CA ILE A 81 1.48 6.42 -7.96
C ILE A 81 0.41 7.51 -7.98
N PHE A 82 0.65 8.59 -8.72
CA PHE A 82 -0.27 9.72 -8.86
C PHE A 82 -1.25 9.50 -10.02
N PRO A 83 -2.38 10.26 -10.09
CA PRO A 83 -3.35 10.14 -11.18
C PRO A 83 -2.79 10.41 -12.58
N ASP A 84 -1.70 11.19 -12.68
CA ASP A 84 -0.96 11.46 -13.92
C ASP A 84 -0.02 10.30 -14.34
N GLY A 85 0.04 9.22 -13.56
CA GLY A 85 0.93 8.07 -13.77
C GLY A 85 2.34 8.26 -13.23
N SER A 86 2.70 9.44 -12.72
CA SER A 86 4.02 9.67 -12.12
C SER A 86 4.17 8.87 -10.82
N ILE A 87 5.40 8.46 -10.52
CA ILE A 87 5.74 7.61 -9.37
C ILE A 87 6.72 8.34 -8.47
N ALA A 88 6.39 8.43 -7.17
CA ALA A 88 7.30 8.88 -6.13
C ALA A 88 7.71 7.70 -5.24
N PRO A 89 9.00 7.33 -5.21
CA PRO A 89 9.48 6.31 -4.29
C PRO A 89 9.58 6.85 -2.86
N GLY A 90 9.36 5.97 -1.88
CA GLY A 90 9.57 6.27 -0.48
C GLY A 90 8.41 7.02 0.20
N VAL A 91 8.65 7.36 1.47
CA VAL A 91 7.67 8.07 2.30
C VAL A 91 7.69 9.57 1.99
N MET A 92 6.52 10.19 1.91
CA MET A 92 6.36 11.63 1.80
C MET A 92 5.70 12.21 3.05
N ALA A 93 6.17 13.37 3.51
CA ALA A 93 5.47 14.15 4.53
C ALA A 93 4.08 14.56 4.05
N ALA A 94 3.12 14.72 4.96
CA ALA A 94 1.73 14.98 4.61
C ALA A 94 1.58 16.27 3.80
N GLU A 95 2.29 17.32 4.20
CA GLU A 95 2.28 18.63 3.56
C GLU A 95 2.89 18.56 2.16
N ALA A 96 4.02 17.85 2.00
CA ALA A 96 4.66 17.65 0.70
C ALA A 96 3.77 16.84 -0.25
N LEU A 97 3.09 15.82 0.26
CA LEU A 97 2.17 15.00 -0.53
C LEU A 97 0.95 15.81 -0.97
N ILE A 98 0.33 16.59 -0.08
CA ILE A 98 -0.78 17.48 -0.42
C ILE A 98 -0.33 18.49 -1.49
N SER A 99 0.80 19.16 -1.30
CA SER A 99 1.36 20.09 -2.28
C SER A 99 1.64 19.43 -3.64
N ARG A 100 2.08 18.16 -3.66
CA ARG A 100 2.32 17.42 -4.92
C ARG A 100 1.01 17.06 -5.63
N ILE A 101 -0.05 16.76 -4.88
CA ILE A 101 -1.40 16.47 -5.42
C ILE A 101 -2.02 17.73 -6.02
N ASP A 102 -1.84 18.89 -5.38
CA ASP A 102 -2.44 20.15 -5.82
C ASP A 102 -1.76 20.76 -7.06
N ARG A 103 -0.52 20.35 -7.35
CA ARG A 103 0.15 20.67 -8.62
C ARG A 103 -0.52 19.87 -9.74
N LYS A 104 -1.57 20.46 -10.33
CA LYS A 104 -2.17 19.99 -11.58
C LYS A 104 -1.08 19.88 -12.66
N PRO A 105 -1.15 18.86 -13.53
CA PRO A 105 -0.26 18.75 -14.68
C PRO A 105 -0.34 19.98 -15.60
#